data_AF-A0A6S8YSV5-F1
#
_entry.id   AF-A0A6S8YSV5-F1
#
_cell.length_a   1.000
_cell.length_b   1.000
_cell.length_c   1.000
_cell.angle_alpha   90.00
_cell.angle_beta   90.00
_cell.angle_gamma   90.00
#
_symmetry.space_group_name_H-M   'P 1'
#
loop_
_entity.id
_entity.type
_entity.pdbx_description
1 polymer ?
#
loop_
_entity_poly.entity_id
_entity_poly.type
_entity_poly.pdbx_seq_one_letter_code
_entity_poly.pdbx_strand_id
1 'polypeptide(L)'
;MKTVAELSPDASYYTLDGTKLWISNAKEAGVFLLFANANPSAGYKGITAFMIDAQCPGITIGPPEKKLGLRASSTCPVTLENVKVGKEDVLGEVGMGYKYCINILNEGRIGIAAQQVGIAKGCLDAAMPYMEERKQFGTSIGDFQVRNFEEELNINAFIS
;
A
#
# COMPACT_ATOMS: atom_id res chain seq x y z
N MET A 1 -2.09 4.64 -17.14
CA MET A 1 -0.90 4.96 -16.31
C MET A 1 -0.11 6.03 -17.04
N LYS A 2 0.30 7.12 -16.36
CA LYS A 2 1.02 8.24 -17.00
C LYS A 2 2.54 8.13 -16.95
N THR A 3 3.08 7.37 -15.99
CA THR A 3 4.52 7.09 -15.95
C THR A 3 4.92 6.19 -17.11
N VAL A 4 5.92 6.63 -17.88
CA VAL A 4 6.41 5.94 -19.08
C VAL A 4 7.84 5.46 -18.87
N ALA A 5 8.22 4.46 -19.66
CA ALA A 5 9.57 3.95 -19.75
C ALA A 5 9.98 3.92 -21.23
N GLU A 6 10.86 4.81 -21.66
CA GLU A 6 11.30 4.88 -23.05
C GLU A 6 12.61 4.11 -23.22
N LEU A 7 12.61 3.11 -24.10
CA LEU A 7 13.81 2.34 -24.41
C LEU A 7 14.78 3.19 -25.25
N SER A 8 16.07 3.16 -24.91
CA SER A 8 17.10 3.88 -25.64
C SER A 8 17.22 3.38 -27.11
N PRO A 9 17.71 4.20 -28.04
CA PRO A 9 17.84 3.81 -29.45
C PRO A 9 18.71 2.56 -29.69
N ASP A 10 19.74 2.36 -28.86
CA ASP A 10 20.62 1.19 -28.84
C ASP A 10 20.07 0.03 -28.00
N ALA A 11 18.87 0.19 -27.43
CA ALA A 11 18.16 -0.79 -26.61
C ALA A 11 18.96 -1.29 -25.39
N SER A 12 19.80 -0.43 -24.81
CA SER A 12 20.67 -0.75 -23.66
C SER A 12 20.09 -0.32 -22.32
N TYR A 13 19.25 0.72 -22.26
CA TYR A 13 18.65 1.23 -21.03
C TYR A 13 17.23 1.77 -21.26
N TYR A 14 16.49 2.01 -20.18
CA TYR A 14 15.23 2.74 -20.19
C TYR A 14 15.39 4.10 -19.51
N THR A 15 14.67 5.11 -20.01
CA THR A 15 14.46 6.38 -19.32
C THR A 15 13.05 6.41 -18.74
N LEU A 16 12.93 6.63 -17.44
CA LEU A 16 11.66 6.63 -16.71
C LEU A 16 11.24 8.07 -16.35
N ASP A 17 10.00 8.40 -16.70
CA ASP A 17 9.43 9.73 -16.45
C ASP A 17 8.00 9.65 -15.92
N GLY A 18 7.70 10.48 -14.92
CA GLY A 18 6.36 10.72 -14.41
C GLY A 18 6.30 10.79 -12.89
N THR A 19 5.08 10.71 -12.34
CA THR A 19 4.86 10.82 -10.89
C THR A 19 4.03 9.67 -10.37
N LYS A 20 4.42 9.14 -9.22
CA LYS A 20 3.67 8.19 -8.41
C LYS A 20 3.15 8.89 -7.17
N LEU A 21 1.92 8.61 -6.79
CA LEU A 21 1.25 9.26 -5.67
C LEU A 21 1.02 8.26 -4.55
N TRP A 22 1.01 8.76 -3.32
CA TRP A 22 0.70 8.01 -2.11
C TRP A 22 1.54 6.75 -1.91
N ILE A 23 2.84 6.88 -2.13
CA ILE A 23 3.77 5.77 -1.98
C ILE A 23 4.10 5.62 -0.50
N SER A 24 3.56 4.57 0.10
CA SER A 24 3.84 4.18 1.48
C SER A 24 5.31 3.83 1.66
N ASN A 25 5.90 4.26 2.78
CA ASN A 25 7.31 4.07 3.13
C ASN A 25 8.31 4.77 2.19
N ALA A 26 7.86 5.72 1.35
CA ALA A 26 8.73 6.37 0.38
C ALA A 26 9.95 7.06 1.00
N LYS A 27 9.86 7.57 2.23
CA LYS A 27 11.01 8.19 2.91
C LYS A 27 12.06 7.20 3.40
N GLU A 28 11.62 5.99 3.72
CA GLU A 28 12.47 4.96 4.31
C GLU A 28 12.93 3.93 3.27
N ALA A 29 12.35 3.95 2.07
CA ALA A 29 12.66 3.02 1.00
C ALA A 29 14.12 3.17 0.52
N GLY A 30 14.87 2.07 0.54
CA GLY A 30 16.15 1.96 -0.18
C GLY A 30 15.98 1.53 -1.64
N VAL A 31 14.83 0.94 -1.98
CA VAL A 31 14.53 0.42 -3.30
C VAL A 31 13.04 0.60 -3.61
N PHE A 32 12.71 0.82 -4.88
CA PHE A 32 11.35 0.85 -5.39
C PHE A 32 11.09 -0.28 -6.38
N LEU A 33 9.99 -1.01 -6.14
CA LEU A 33 9.33 -1.78 -7.19
C LEU A 33 8.45 -0.81 -7.99
N LEU A 34 8.97 -0.30 -9.10
CA LEU A 34 8.33 0.70 -9.94
C LEU A 34 7.63 0.05 -11.13
N PHE A 35 6.37 0.43 -11.36
CA PHE A 35 5.65 0.05 -12.58
C PHE A 35 5.57 1.25 -13.53
N ALA A 36 6.07 1.11 -14.76
CA ALA A 36 6.00 2.15 -15.78
C ALA A 36 5.56 1.53 -17.12
N ASN A 37 4.93 2.32 -17.99
CA ASN A 37 4.48 1.82 -19.28
C ASN A 37 5.59 1.93 -20.33
N ALA A 38 6.16 0.79 -20.71
CA ALA A 38 7.20 0.70 -21.74
C ALA A 38 6.65 0.61 -23.17
N ASN A 39 5.34 0.39 -23.31
CA ASN A 39 4.64 0.46 -24.59
C ASN A 39 3.23 1.05 -24.40
N PRO A 40 3.12 2.40 -24.38
CA PRO A 40 1.85 3.08 -24.15
C PRO A 40 0.73 2.66 -25.10
N SER A 41 1.05 2.34 -26.35
CA SER A 41 0.07 1.90 -27.36
C SER A 41 -0.58 0.55 -27.05
N ALA A 42 0.11 -0.32 -26.30
CA ALA A 42 -0.41 -1.62 -25.86
C ALA A 42 -1.25 -1.53 -24.57
N GLY A 43 -1.48 -0.32 -24.04
CA GLY A 43 -2.27 -0.11 -22.83
C GLY A 43 -1.66 -0.83 -21.61
N TYR A 44 -2.46 -1.63 -20.90
CA TYR A 44 -1.99 -2.35 -19.71
C TYR A 44 -0.93 -3.41 -20.01
N LYS A 45 -0.91 -3.95 -21.25
CA LYS A 45 0.09 -4.94 -21.70
C LYS A 45 1.47 -4.34 -21.96
N GLY A 46 1.60 -3.01 -21.92
CA GLY A 46 2.89 -2.34 -21.96
C GLY A 46 3.50 -2.05 -20.58
N ILE A 47 2.73 -2.28 -19.50
CA ILE A 47 3.20 -2.02 -18.14
C ILE A 47 4.32 -3.02 -17.81
N THR A 48 5.47 -2.49 -17.44
CA THR A 48 6.67 -3.25 -17.06
C THR A 48 7.04 -2.93 -15.63
N ALA A 49 7.54 -3.92 -14.90
CA ALA A 49 8.04 -3.76 -13.55
C ALA A 49 9.55 -3.54 -13.57
N PHE A 50 10.02 -2.61 -12.74
CA PHE A 50 11.43 -2.28 -12.57
C PHE A 50 11.76 -2.32 -11.08
N MET A 51 12.92 -2.85 -10.72
CA MET A 51 13.48 -2.75 -9.38
C MET A 51 14.60 -1.73 -9.40
N ILE A 52 14.42 -0.59 -8.74
CA ILE A 52 15.35 0.55 -8.87
C ILE A 52 15.77 1.07 -7.50
N ASP A 53 17.01 1.50 -7.36
CA ASP A 53 17.50 2.13 -6.14
C ASP A 53 16.76 3.46 -5.91
N ALA A 54 16.35 3.73 -4.67
CA ALA A 54 15.64 4.96 -4.33
C ALA A 54 16.51 6.23 -4.48
N GLN A 55 17.83 6.06 -4.56
CA GLN A 55 18.83 7.12 -4.78
C GLN A 55 19.22 7.29 -6.26
N CYS A 56 18.57 6.57 -7.19
CA CYS A 56 18.82 6.78 -8.62
C CYS A 56 18.64 8.27 -8.98
N PRO A 57 19.60 8.87 -9.73
CA PRO A 57 19.50 10.26 -10.16
C PRO A 57 18.18 10.53 -10.91
N GLY A 58 17.53 11.65 -10.60
CA GLY A 58 16.23 12.03 -11.16
C GLY A 58 15.02 11.58 -10.33
N ILE A 59 15.22 10.80 -9.26
CA ILE A 59 14.15 10.50 -8.29
C ILE A 59 14.08 11.62 -7.25
N THR A 60 12.88 12.15 -7.04
CA THR A 60 12.58 13.10 -5.96
C THR A 60 11.41 12.60 -5.12
N ILE A 61 11.64 12.45 -3.81
CA ILE A 61 10.60 12.11 -2.83
C ILE A 61 10.07 13.41 -2.22
N GLY A 62 8.78 13.67 -2.39
CA GLY A 62 8.13 14.85 -1.84
C GLY A 62 7.89 14.76 -0.32
N PRO A 63 7.33 15.82 0.29
CA PRO A 63 6.97 15.81 1.70
C PRO A 63 5.86 14.78 1.98
N PRO A 64 5.78 14.24 3.21
CA PRO A 64 4.70 13.33 3.59
C PRO A 64 3.34 14.01 3.54
N GLU A 65 2.36 13.27 3.05
CA GLU A 65 0.97 13.69 3.01
C GLU A 65 0.38 13.88 4.42
N LYS A 66 -0.47 14.90 4.57
CA LYS A 66 -1.28 15.11 5.78
C LYS A 66 -2.50 14.20 5.73
N LYS A 67 -2.46 13.10 6.48
CA LYS A 67 -3.49 12.05 6.50
C LYS A 67 -4.31 12.04 7.81
N LEU A 68 -5.53 11.52 7.74
CA LEU A 68 -6.43 11.30 8.89
C LEU A 68 -5.82 10.34 9.92
N GLY A 69 -5.34 9.18 9.47
CA GLY A 69 -4.76 8.12 10.29
C GLY A 69 -3.46 7.57 9.72
N LEU A 70 -2.92 6.52 10.34
CA LEU A 70 -1.64 5.88 9.96
C LEU A 70 -0.50 6.91 9.76
N ARG A 71 -0.49 7.94 10.61
CA ARG A 71 0.37 9.12 10.47
C ARG A 71 1.86 8.82 10.68
N ALA A 72 2.17 7.69 11.32
CA ALA A 72 3.52 7.19 11.50
C ALA A 72 4.14 6.64 10.20
N SER A 73 3.33 6.15 9.26
CA SER A 73 3.83 5.69 7.96
C SER A 73 4.02 6.88 7.03
N SER A 74 5.22 6.99 6.44
CA SER A 74 5.46 7.97 5.40
C SER A 74 4.62 7.61 4.17
N THR A 75 4.02 8.63 3.56
CA THR A 75 3.24 8.48 2.33
C THR A 75 3.54 9.71 1.53
N CYS A 76 4.29 9.57 0.44
CA CYS A 76 4.82 10.71 -0.29
C CYS A 76 4.52 10.56 -1.79
N PRO A 77 4.42 11.67 -2.53
CA PRO A 77 4.59 11.62 -3.97
C PRO A 77 6.06 11.30 -4.29
N VAL A 78 6.27 10.53 -5.35
CA VAL A 78 7.60 10.21 -5.90
C VAL A 78 7.60 10.63 -7.35
N THR A 79 8.46 11.58 -7.69
CA THR A 79 8.63 12.10 -9.05
C THR A 79 9.88 11.48 -9.67
N LEU A 80 9.78 11.07 -10.93
CA LEU A 80 10.86 10.57 -11.76
C LEU A 80 11.04 11.54 -12.92
N GLU A 81 12.23 12.11 -13.03
CA GLU A 81 12.63 13.01 -14.12
C GLU A 81 13.87 12.43 -14.81
N ASN A 82 13.67 11.88 -16.01
CA ASN A 82 14.70 11.25 -16.84
C ASN A 82 15.55 10.20 -16.09
N VAL A 83 14.92 9.38 -15.24
CA VAL A 83 15.64 8.36 -14.44
C VAL A 83 16.11 7.25 -15.37
N LYS A 84 17.42 7.07 -15.51
CA LYS A 84 18.00 6.03 -16.37
C LYS A 84 18.21 4.74 -15.60
N VAL A 85 17.71 3.64 -16.14
CA VAL A 85 17.81 2.29 -15.55
C VAL A 85 18.22 1.29 -16.61
N GLY A 86 19.01 0.30 -16.22
CA GLY A 86 19.46 -0.75 -17.12
C GLY A 86 18.33 -1.69 -17.53
N LYS A 87 18.61 -2.60 -18.47
CA LYS A 87 17.67 -3.69 -18.79
C LYS A 87 17.60 -4.73 -17.69
N GLU A 88 18.70 -4.90 -16.97
CA GLU A 88 18.84 -5.76 -15.81
C GLU A 88 17.95 -5.34 -14.64
N ASP A 89 17.53 -4.06 -14.60
CA ASP A 89 16.60 -3.54 -13.60
C ASP A 89 15.14 -3.92 -13.90
N VAL A 90 14.86 -4.50 -15.08
CA VAL A 90 13.53 -5.05 -15.40
C VAL A 90 13.29 -6.29 -14.53
N LEU A 91 12.25 -6.23 -13.70
CA LEU A 91 11.83 -7.37 -12.90
C LEU A 91 10.87 -8.24 -13.70
N GLY A 92 11.34 -9.43 -14.07
CA GLY A 92 10.58 -10.39 -14.87
C GLY A 92 10.58 -10.03 -16.36
N GLU A 93 9.42 -10.05 -16.99
CA GLU A 93 9.28 -9.82 -18.43
C GLU A 93 8.69 -8.45 -18.76
N VAL A 94 9.18 -7.84 -19.84
CA VAL A 94 8.64 -6.60 -20.40
C VAL A 94 7.16 -6.78 -20.75
N GLY A 95 6.30 -5.85 -20.32
CA GLY A 95 4.85 -5.89 -20.56
C GLY A 95 4.04 -6.76 -19.58
N MET A 96 4.71 -7.52 -18.70
CA MET A 96 4.05 -8.39 -17.72
C MET A 96 3.81 -7.72 -16.36
N GLY A 97 4.23 -6.48 -16.18
CA GLY A 97 4.15 -5.73 -14.93
C GLY A 97 2.72 -5.59 -14.39
N TYR A 98 1.70 -5.46 -15.25
CA TYR A 98 0.31 -5.44 -14.79
C TYR A 98 -0.08 -6.76 -14.10
N LYS A 99 0.30 -7.90 -14.68
CA LYS A 99 0.02 -9.23 -14.10
C LYS A 99 0.70 -9.38 -12.74
N TYR A 100 1.97 -8.98 -12.65
CA TYR A 100 2.71 -9.03 -11.39
C TYR A 100 2.07 -8.14 -10.32
N CYS A 101 1.70 -6.91 -10.67
CA CYS A 101 1.02 -5.98 -9.75
C CYS A 101 -0.29 -6.56 -9.21
N ILE A 102 -1.16 -7.10 -10.08
CA ILE A 102 -2.43 -7.69 -9.64
C ILE A 102 -2.23 -8.91 -8.74
N ASN A 103 -1.24 -9.75 -9.02
CA ASN A 103 -0.92 -10.89 -8.16
C ASN A 103 -0.47 -10.44 -6.77
N ILE A 104 0.44 -9.47 -6.69
CA ILE A 104 0.91 -8.89 -5.41
C ILE A 104 -0.27 -8.29 -4.63
N LEU A 105 -1.18 -7.59 -5.32
CA LEU A 105 -2.37 -7.03 -4.67
C LEU A 105 -3.34 -8.10 -4.18
N ASN A 106 -3.49 -9.21 -4.92
CA ASN A 106 -4.33 -10.32 -4.49
C ASN A 106 -3.78 -10.97 -3.20
N GLU A 107 -2.46 -11.19 -3.14
CA GLU A 107 -1.80 -11.72 -1.95
C GLU A 107 -1.88 -10.74 -0.78
N GLY A 108 -1.65 -9.44 -1.02
CA GLY A 108 -1.71 -8.42 0.03
C GLY A 108 -3.06 -8.31 0.73
N ARG A 109 -4.18 -8.65 0.05
CA ARG A 109 -5.52 -8.60 0.65
C ARG A 109 -5.67 -9.51 1.87
N ILE A 110 -5.05 -10.68 1.87
CA ILE A 110 -5.15 -11.59 3.02
C ILE A 110 -4.44 -10.99 4.25
N GLY A 111 -3.32 -10.29 4.03
CA GLY A 111 -2.61 -9.58 5.09
C GLY A 111 -3.45 -8.46 5.70
N ILE A 112 -4.15 -7.70 4.87
CA ILE A 112 -5.07 -6.65 5.34
C ILE A 112 -6.20 -7.27 6.18
N ALA A 113 -6.81 -8.36 5.71
CA ALA A 113 -7.89 -9.03 6.46
C ALA A 113 -7.41 -9.50 7.84
N ALA A 114 -6.23 -10.14 7.91
CA ALA A 114 -5.63 -10.55 9.18
C ALA A 114 -5.37 -9.35 10.12
N GLN A 115 -4.89 -8.22 9.59
CA GLN A 115 -4.71 -6.99 10.37
C GLN A 115 -6.03 -6.45 10.92
N GLN A 116 -7.11 -6.43 10.12
CA GLN A 116 -8.42 -5.95 10.57
C GLN A 116 -8.97 -6.80 11.72
N VAL A 117 -8.80 -8.12 11.65
CA VAL A 117 -9.20 -9.03 12.72
C VAL A 117 -8.47 -8.71 14.03
N GLY A 118 -7.14 -8.50 13.97
CA GLY A 118 -6.36 -8.13 15.14
C GLY A 118 -6.78 -6.79 15.74
N ILE A 119 -7.05 -5.79 14.89
CA ILE A 119 -7.56 -4.47 15.33
C ILE A 119 -8.94 -4.62 16.00
N ALA A 120 -9.86 -5.37 15.39
CA ALA A 120 -11.19 -5.55 15.92
C ALA A 120 -11.16 -6.26 17.29
N LYS A 121 -10.30 -7.27 17.46
CA LYS A 121 -10.04 -7.90 18.76
C LYS A 121 -9.50 -6.89 19.77
N GLY A 122 -8.49 -6.09 19.40
CA GLY A 122 -7.94 -5.05 20.29
C GLY A 122 -8.98 -4.00 20.69
N CYS A 123 -9.88 -3.62 19.79
CA CYS A 123 -11.00 -2.74 20.11
C CYS A 123 -11.96 -3.38 21.12
N LEU A 124 -12.29 -4.66 20.95
CA LEU A 124 -13.14 -5.40 21.90
C LEU A 124 -12.46 -5.49 23.28
N ASP A 125 -11.20 -5.89 23.32
CA ASP A 125 -10.42 -6.02 24.56
C ASP A 125 -10.31 -4.67 25.31
N ALA A 126 -10.29 -3.54 24.60
CA ALA A 126 -10.31 -2.20 25.19
C ALA A 126 -11.70 -1.74 25.62
N ALA A 127 -12.75 -2.10 24.87
CA ALA A 127 -14.12 -1.68 25.14
C ALA A 127 -14.74 -2.45 26.32
N MET A 128 -14.49 -3.75 26.42
CA MET A 128 -15.09 -4.63 27.42
C MET A 128 -14.87 -4.16 28.88
N PRO A 129 -13.63 -3.87 29.34
CA PRO A 129 -13.40 -3.37 30.69
C PRO A 129 -14.07 -2.01 30.92
N TYR A 130 -14.02 -1.11 29.92
CA TYR A 130 -14.61 0.22 30.04
C TYR A 130 -16.13 0.17 30.24
N MET A 131 -16.81 -0.81 29.63
CA MET A 131 -18.25 -1.00 29.81
C MET A 131 -18.61 -1.34 31.26
N GLU A 132 -17.77 -2.13 31.95
CA GLU A 132 -17.98 -2.51 33.36
C GLU A 132 -17.59 -1.38 34.33
N GLU A 133 -16.54 -0.62 34.01
CA GLU A 133 -16.01 0.44 34.87
C GLU A 133 -16.86 1.72 34.83
N ARG A 134 -17.38 2.08 33.65
CA ARG A 134 -18.12 3.33 33.47
C ARG A 134 -19.55 3.19 33.98
N LYS A 135 -19.92 4.02 34.96
CA LYS A 135 -21.28 4.08 35.51
C LYS A 135 -22.09 5.26 34.97
N GLN A 136 -23.35 5.01 34.60
CA GLN A 136 -24.34 6.04 34.28
C GLN A 136 -25.73 5.61 34.76
N PHE A 137 -26.57 6.57 35.16
CA PHE A 137 -27.89 6.29 35.74
C PHE A 137 -27.87 5.29 36.92
N GLY A 138 -26.79 5.30 37.70
CA GLY A 138 -26.64 4.48 38.91
C GLY A 138 -26.11 3.05 38.69
N THR A 139 -25.87 2.60 37.46
CA THR A 139 -25.38 1.25 37.15
C THR A 139 -24.24 1.27 36.12
N SER A 140 -23.58 0.13 35.91
CA SER A 140 -22.57 -0.03 34.85
C SER A 140 -23.21 0.18 33.48
N ILE A 141 -22.53 0.85 32.55
CA ILE A 141 -23.10 1.03 31.20
C ILE A 141 -23.23 -0.30 30.44
N GLY A 142 -22.50 -1.34 30.84
CA GLY A 142 -22.67 -2.70 30.33
C GLY A 142 -24.00 -3.36 30.70
N ASP A 143 -24.68 -2.90 31.76
CA ASP A 143 -25.94 -3.49 32.23
C ASP A 143 -27.16 -3.07 31.38
N PHE A 144 -27.04 -2.01 30.57
CA PHE A 144 -28.12 -1.59 29.68
C PHE A 144 -28.34 -2.65 28.57
N GLN A 145 -29.59 -2.87 28.14
CA GLN A 145 -30.01 -3.89 27.14
C GLN A 145 -29.31 -3.83 25.76
N VAL A 146 -28.32 -2.97 25.57
CA VAL A 146 -27.46 -2.87 24.38
C VAL A 146 -26.44 -4.04 24.30
N ARG A 147 -26.66 -5.13 25.05
CA ARG A 147 -25.81 -6.34 25.03
C ARG A 147 -25.92 -7.17 23.73
N ASN A 148 -26.85 -6.87 22.82
CA ASN A 148 -26.94 -7.57 21.52
C ASN A 148 -25.73 -7.30 20.58
N PHE A 149 -24.83 -6.37 20.92
CA PHE A 149 -23.61 -6.13 20.15
C PHE A 149 -22.54 -7.22 20.34
N GLU A 150 -22.49 -7.91 21.48
CA GLU A 150 -21.53 -9.00 21.70
C GLU A 150 -21.79 -10.22 20.80
N GLU A 151 -23.06 -10.52 20.49
CA GLU A 151 -23.41 -11.59 19.56
C GLU A 151 -23.09 -11.23 18.10
N GLU A 152 -23.24 -9.97 17.70
CA GLU A 152 -22.92 -9.51 16.33
C GLU A 152 -21.41 -9.35 16.08
N LEU A 153 -20.61 -9.02 17.10
CA LEU A 153 -19.16 -8.81 17.01
C LEU A 153 -18.34 -10.00 17.52
N ASN A 154 -18.94 -11.18 17.71
CA ASN A 154 -18.24 -12.36 18.21
C ASN A 154 -17.25 -12.92 17.17
N ILE A 155 -16.10 -12.27 17.04
CA ILE A 155 -14.99 -12.60 16.13
C ILE A 155 -14.47 -14.03 16.39
N ASN A 156 -14.66 -14.57 17.59
CA ASN A 156 -14.27 -15.95 17.90
C ASN A 156 -15.04 -16.99 17.04
N ALA A 157 -16.24 -16.67 16.55
CA ALA A 157 -16.96 -17.53 15.61
C ALA A 157 -16.41 -17.49 14.17
N PHE A 158 -15.57 -16.50 13.84
CA PHE A 158 -14.99 -16.34 12.49
C PHE A 158 -13.56 -16.90 12.36
N ILE A 159 -12.87 -17.18 13.47
CA ILE A 159 -11.46 -17.64 13.49
C ILE A 159 -11.32 -19.11 13.93
N SER A 160 -12.40 -19.76 14.36
CA SER A 160 -12.41 -21.20 14.71
C SER A 160 -12.63 -22.10 13.49
#